data_AF-A0A1B6LAV9-F1
#
_entry.id   AF-A0A1B6LAV9-F1
#
_cell.length_a   1.000
_cell.length_b   1.000
_cell.length_c   1.000
_cell.angle_alpha   90.00
_cell.angle_beta   90.00
_cell.angle_gamma   90.00
#
_symmetry.space_group_name_H-M   'P 1'
#
loop_
_entity.id
_entity.type
_entity.pdbx_description
1 polymer ?
#
loop_
_entity_poly.entity_id
_entity_poly.type
_entity_poly.pdbx_seq_one_letter_code
_entity_poly.pdbx_strand_id
1 'polypeptide(L)'
;EISLTKPRVCTGNERLGERYKQDPKLSFVIKAIYTLAYGLHNLQQDVCGRDSVGTCPQLFPINGSLFKNYLLNVSFTYGDGETVEFDRRGDPPGRYNIMNFQLQEDGSYDYVHVGDWN
;
A
#
# COMPACT_ATOMS: atom_id res chain seq x y z
N GLU A 1 -7.60 43.73 32.72
CA GLU A 1 -7.84 42.30 33.00
C GLU A 1 -7.31 41.48 31.83
N ILE A 2 -6.39 40.54 32.09
CA ILE A 2 -5.88 39.62 31.07
C ILE A 2 -6.92 38.51 30.94
N SER A 3 -7.66 38.49 29.83
CA SER A 3 -8.58 37.39 29.52
C SER A 3 -7.75 36.15 29.21
N LEU A 4 -7.58 35.29 30.22
CA LEU A 4 -7.03 33.94 30.06
C LEU A 4 -8.07 33.11 29.31
N THR A 5 -8.00 33.08 27.98
CA THR A 5 -8.80 32.16 27.17
C THR A 5 -8.46 30.74 27.58
N LYS A 6 -9.39 30.07 28.26
CA LYS A 6 -9.28 28.66 28.65
C LYS A 6 -8.98 27.81 27.40
N PRO A 7 -7.98 26.91 27.44
CA PRO A 7 -7.65 26.09 26.28
C PRO A 7 -8.87 25.26 25.86
N ARG A 8 -9.12 25.19 24.54
CA ARG A 8 -10.15 24.30 23.99
C ARG A 8 -9.79 22.86 24.31
N VAL A 9 -10.70 22.16 24.97
CA VAL A 9 -10.58 20.73 25.25
C VAL A 9 -11.17 19.96 24.09
N CYS A 10 -10.48 18.91 23.64
CA CYS A 10 -10.99 18.01 22.60
C CYS A 10 -12.27 17.32 23.11
N THR A 11 -13.28 17.27 22.25
CA THR A 11 -14.60 16.68 22.49
C THR A 11 -14.62 15.17 22.30
N GLY A 12 -13.67 14.62 21.53
CA GLY A 12 -13.68 13.22 21.08
C GLY A 12 -14.64 12.96 19.92
N ASN A 13 -15.36 13.97 19.44
CA ASN A 13 -16.31 13.89 18.32
C ASN A 13 -15.85 14.72 17.11
N GLU A 14 -14.56 15.09 17.07
CA GLU A 14 -13.97 15.80 15.94
C GLU A 14 -14.07 14.99 14.65
N ARG A 15 -14.30 15.68 13.53
CA ARG A 15 -14.38 15.05 12.22
C ARG A 15 -13.01 14.96 11.58
N LEU A 16 -12.51 13.74 11.38
CA LEU A 16 -11.22 13.51 10.73
C LEU A 16 -11.20 13.94 9.25
N GLY A 17 -12.36 14.04 8.60
CA GLY A 17 -12.47 14.32 7.16
C GLY A 17 -12.27 15.78 6.76
N GLU A 18 -12.41 16.77 7.66
CA GLU A 18 -12.47 18.19 7.27
C GLU A 18 -11.19 18.71 6.62
N ARG A 19 -10.03 18.10 6.92
CA ARG A 19 -8.73 18.43 6.31
C ARG A 19 -7.88 17.19 6.06
N TYR A 20 -8.53 16.06 5.81
CA TYR A 20 -7.83 14.81 5.57
C TYR A 20 -7.05 14.90 4.25
N LYS A 21 -5.76 14.61 4.32
CA LYS A 21 -4.92 14.35 3.15
C LYS A 21 -4.35 12.96 3.31
N GLN A 22 -4.76 12.06 2.41
CA GLN A 22 -4.24 10.70 2.41
C GLN A 22 -2.76 10.71 2.05
N ASP A 23 -1.98 9.83 2.69
CA ASP A 23 -0.60 9.61 2.29
C ASP A 23 -0.58 9.07 0.84
N PRO A 24 0.09 9.74 -0.10
CA PRO A 24 0.15 9.30 -1.49
C PRO A 24 0.82 7.93 -1.67
N LYS A 25 1.52 7.42 -0.66
CA LYS A 25 2.20 6.12 -0.65
C LYS A 25 1.44 5.04 0.10
N LEU A 26 0.25 5.33 0.64
CA LEU A 26 -0.52 4.36 1.41
C LEU A 26 -0.84 3.09 0.60
N SER A 27 -1.07 3.23 -0.71
CA SER A 27 -1.31 2.10 -1.62
C SER A 27 -0.12 1.13 -1.67
N PHE A 28 1.13 1.61 -1.57
CA PHE A 28 2.32 0.74 -1.53
C PHE A 28 2.36 -0.13 -0.27
N VAL A 29 1.94 0.43 0.87
CA VAL A 29 1.85 -0.34 2.12
C VAL A 29 0.83 -1.47 1.97
N ILE A 30 -0.34 -1.16 1.40
CA ILE A 30 -1.38 -2.15 1.16
C ILE A 30 -0.86 -3.23 0.19
N LYS A 31 -0.26 -2.84 -0.94
CA LYS A 31 0.31 -3.79 -1.91
C LYS A 31 1.37 -4.70 -1.28
N ALA A 32 2.25 -4.17 -0.42
CA ALA A 32 3.24 -5.00 0.28
C ALA A 32 2.61 -6.07 1.17
N ILE A 33 1.50 -5.74 1.85
CA ILE A 33 0.74 -6.70 2.65
C ILE A 33 0.09 -7.76 1.75
N TYR A 34 -0.52 -7.35 0.63
CA TYR A 34 -1.09 -8.30 -0.33
C TYR A 34 -0.02 -9.21 -0.95
N THR A 35 1.17 -8.68 -1.28
CA THR A 35 2.31 -9.49 -1.76
C THR A 35 2.68 -10.59 -0.76
N LEU A 36 2.73 -10.28 0.53
CA LEU A 36 2.94 -11.29 1.57
C LEU A 36 1.81 -12.31 1.62
N ALA A 37 0.55 -11.85 1.53
CA ALA A 37 -0.62 -12.72 1.57
C ALA A 37 -0.66 -13.69 0.37
N TYR A 38 -0.46 -13.19 -0.86
CA TYR A 38 -0.39 -14.01 -2.07
C TYR A 38 0.80 -14.97 -2.05
N GLY A 39 1.97 -14.52 -1.59
CA GLY A 39 3.13 -15.39 -1.45
C GLY A 39 2.89 -16.54 -0.48
N LEU A 40 2.26 -16.26 0.67
CA LEU A 40 1.91 -17.27 1.67
C LEU A 40 0.84 -18.22 1.14
N HIS A 41 -0.16 -17.68 0.43
CA HIS A 41 -1.21 -18.48 -0.19
C HIS A 41 -0.64 -19.47 -1.21
N ASN A 42 0.24 -19.02 -2.10
CA ASN A 42 0.85 -19.88 -3.11
C ASN A 42 1.74 -20.95 -2.47
N LEU A 43 2.56 -20.58 -1.48
CA LEU A 43 3.35 -21.54 -0.71
C LEU A 43 2.47 -22.57 0.01
N GLN A 44 1.37 -22.12 0.62
CA GLN A 44 0.44 -22.99 1.33
C GLN A 44 -0.23 -23.98 0.37
N GLN A 45 -0.66 -23.54 -0.82
CA GLN A 45 -1.29 -24.44 -1.79
C GLN A 45 -0.32 -25.51 -2.30
N ASP A 46 0.95 -25.17 -2.51
CA ASP A 46 1.95 -26.12 -3.01
C ASP A 46 2.42 -27.09 -1.92
N VAL A 47 2.52 -26.64 -0.67
CA VAL A 47 2.98 -27.47 0.46
C VAL A 47 1.86 -28.31 1.09
N CYS A 48 0.68 -27.73 1.25
CA CYS A 48 -0.46 -28.37 1.91
C CYS A 48 -1.48 -28.97 0.94
N GLY A 49 -1.35 -28.70 -0.37
CA GLY A 49 -2.26 -29.14 -1.41
C GLY A 49 -3.28 -28.07 -1.80
N ARG A 50 -3.66 -28.05 -3.09
CA ARG A 50 -4.75 -27.20 -3.58
C ARG A 50 -6.04 -27.59 -2.85
N ASP A 51 -6.82 -26.59 -2.45
CA ASP A 51 -8.06 -26.71 -1.65
C ASP A 51 -7.87 -27.11 -0.18
N SER A 52 -6.64 -27.18 0.33
CA SER A 52 -6.41 -27.35 1.76
C SER A 52 -6.89 -26.13 2.55
N VAL A 53 -7.62 -26.37 3.65
CA VAL A 53 -8.10 -25.33 4.54
C VAL A 53 -7.12 -25.15 5.70
N GLY A 54 -6.68 -23.92 5.91
CA GLY A 54 -5.75 -23.59 6.98
C GLY A 54 -4.32 -24.04 6.67
N THR A 55 -3.55 -24.32 7.72
CA THR A 55 -2.14 -24.67 7.61
C THR A 55 -1.92 -26.16 7.87
N CYS A 56 -0.81 -26.70 7.35
CA CYS A 56 -0.40 -28.09 7.54
C CYS A 56 0.95 -28.18 8.26
N PRO A 57 1.29 -29.31 8.89
CA PRO A 57 2.57 -29.49 9.59
C PRO A 57 3.80 -29.22 8.71
N GLN A 58 3.73 -29.51 7.41
CA GLN A 58 4.81 -29.32 6.44
C GLN A 58 5.12 -27.84 6.17
N LEU A 59 4.17 -26.93 6.45
CA LEU A 59 4.39 -25.50 6.35
C LEU A 59 5.23 -24.95 7.51
N PHE A 60 5.43 -25.73 8.58
CA PHE A 60 6.10 -25.29 9.79
C PHE A 60 7.39 -26.07 10.10
N PRO A 61 8.49 -25.35 10.40
CA PRO A 61 8.66 -23.90 10.27
C PRO A 61 8.69 -23.47 8.80
N ILE A 62 8.27 -22.23 8.51
CA ILE A 62 8.33 -21.68 7.15
C ILE A 62 9.80 -21.60 6.72
N ASN A 63 10.14 -22.25 5.60
CA ASN A 63 11.44 -22.10 4.98
C ASN A 63 11.53 -20.72 4.28
N GLY A 64 12.26 -19.79 4.88
CA GLY A 64 12.36 -18.41 4.38
C GLY A 64 12.96 -18.29 2.98
N SER A 65 13.94 -19.13 2.62
CA SER A 65 14.54 -19.14 1.28
C SER A 65 13.55 -19.62 0.22
N LEU A 66 12.75 -20.62 0.56
CA LEU A 66 11.66 -21.08 -0.30
C LEU A 66 10.58 -20.00 -0.41
N PHE A 67 10.14 -19.43 0.71
CA PHE A 67 9.12 -18.39 0.75
C PHE A 67 9.52 -17.14 -0.05
N LYS A 68 10.79 -16.74 -0.02
CA LYS A 68 11.33 -15.67 -0.87
C LYS A 68 11.04 -15.92 -2.36
N ASN A 69 11.17 -17.15 -2.84
CA ASN A 69 10.88 -17.47 -4.25
C ASN A 69 9.39 -17.29 -4.57
N TYR A 70 8.50 -17.60 -3.64
CA TYR A 70 7.07 -17.34 -3.81
C TYR A 70 6.76 -15.84 -3.82
N LEU A 71 7.44 -15.05 -2.98
CA LEU A 71 7.30 -13.58 -2.98
C LEU A 71 7.75 -12.95 -4.30
N LEU A 72 8.87 -13.42 -4.88
CA LEU A 72 9.38 -12.91 -6.15
C LEU A 72 8.50 -13.29 -7.36
N ASN A 73 7.66 -14.31 -7.23
CA ASN A 73 6.81 -14.83 -8.31
C ASN A 73 5.33 -14.52 -8.12
N VAL A 74 4.94 -13.63 -7.20
CA VAL A 74 3.54 -13.18 -7.13
C VAL A 74 3.20 -12.32 -8.34
N SER A 75 1.98 -12.45 -8.82
CA SER A 75 1.37 -11.55 -9.78
C SER A 75 -0.10 -11.41 -9.44
N PHE A 76 -0.57 -10.18 -9.22
CA PHE A 76 -1.97 -9.89 -8.94
C PHE A 76 -2.34 -8.47 -9.37
N THR A 77 -3.64 -8.23 -9.58
CA THR A 77 -4.17 -6.91 -9.93
C THR A 77 -4.62 -6.17 -8.67
N TYR A 78 -4.30 -4.87 -8.59
CA TYR A 78 -4.71 -3.97 -7.51
C TYR A 78 -5.38 -2.71 -8.06
N GLY A 79 -6.47 -2.27 -7.42
CA GLY A 79 -7.17 -1.04 -7.79
C GLY A 79 -7.68 -1.06 -9.23
N ASP A 80 -7.43 0.02 -9.97
CA ASP A 80 -7.95 0.26 -11.32
C ASP A 80 -7.22 -0.53 -12.43
N GLY A 81 -6.68 -1.70 -12.12
CA GLY A 81 -6.04 -2.58 -13.11
C GLY A 81 -4.50 -2.60 -13.05
N GLU A 82 -3.88 -2.06 -12.01
CA GLU A 82 -2.43 -2.14 -11.86
C GLU A 82 -1.98 -3.56 -11.50
N THR A 83 -1.16 -4.17 -12.35
CA THR A 83 -0.49 -5.43 -12.05
C THR A 83 0.70 -5.18 -11.12
N VAL A 84 0.68 -5.83 -9.95
CA VAL A 84 1.81 -5.94 -9.03
C VAL A 84 2.59 -7.20 -9.37
N GLU A 85 3.85 -7.03 -9.73
CA GLU A 85 4.80 -8.08 -10.09
C GLU A 85 6.22 -7.61 -9.81
N PHE A 86 7.19 -8.53 -9.89
CA PHE A 86 8.59 -8.26 -9.57
C PHE A 86 9.53 -8.80 -10.65
N ASP A 87 10.61 -8.07 -10.91
CA ASP A 87 11.72 -8.59 -11.72
C ASP A 87 12.54 -9.65 -10.95
N ARG A 88 13.57 -10.21 -11.60
CA ARG A 88 14.44 -11.24 -10.98
C ARG A 88 15.19 -10.76 -9.74
N ARG A 89 15.30 -9.44 -9.53
CA ARG A 89 15.96 -8.82 -8.37
C ARG A 89 14.96 -8.45 -7.27
N GLY A 90 13.66 -8.51 -7.54
CA GLY A 90 12.60 -8.15 -6.61
C GLY A 90 12.11 -6.70 -6.76
N ASP A 91 12.42 -6.05 -7.88
CA ASP A 91 11.99 -4.68 -8.14
C ASP A 91 10.66 -4.68 -8.91
N PRO A 92 9.64 -3.91 -8.48
CA PRO A 92 8.42 -3.73 -9.25
C PRO A 92 8.66 -2.80 -10.46
N PRO A 93 7.79 -2.83 -11.49
CA PRO A 93 7.88 -1.89 -12.61
C PRO A 93 7.74 -0.44 -12.11
N GLY A 94 8.60 0.45 -12.61
CA GLY A 94 8.55 1.87 -12.28
C GLY A 94 7.39 2.57 -12.98
N ARG A 95 6.58 3.33 -12.21
CA ARG A 95 5.50 4.17 -12.73
C ARG A 95 5.52 5.48 -11.96
N TYR A 96 5.46 6.61 -12.67
CA TYR A 96 5.60 7.93 -12.06
C TYR A 96 4.53 8.89 -12.57
N ASN A 97 3.91 9.60 -11.62
CA ASN A 97 3.11 10.78 -11.91
C ASN A 97 4.02 12.01 -11.86
N ILE A 98 4.03 12.81 -12.92
CA ILE A 98 4.76 14.07 -12.98
C ILE A 98 3.82 15.16 -12.48
N MET A 99 4.23 15.81 -11.38
CA MET A 99 3.45 16.87 -10.73
C MET A 99 4.19 18.20 -10.84
N ASN A 100 3.44 19.29 -11.01
CA ASN A 100 3.97 20.65 -11.00
C ASN A 100 3.26 21.50 -9.95
N PHE A 101 4.02 22.26 -9.15
CA PHE A 101 3.46 23.13 -8.11
C PHE A 101 3.08 24.49 -8.70
N GLN A 102 1.80 24.84 -8.67
CA GLN A 102 1.24 25.98 -9.41
C GLN A 102 0.29 26.82 -8.55
N LEU A 103 0.26 28.13 -8.81
CA LEU A 103 -0.78 29.04 -8.30
C LEU A 103 -2.10 28.73 -9.03
N GLN A 104 -3.15 28.48 -8.26
CA GLN A 104 -4.51 28.22 -8.74
C GLN A 104 -5.28 29.54 -8.95
N GLU A 105 -6.38 29.48 -9.69
CA GLU A 105 -7.22 30.66 -9.99
C GLU A 105 -7.79 31.34 -8.74
N ASP A 106 -8.01 30.58 -7.67
CA ASP A 106 -8.50 31.08 -6.38
C ASP A 106 -7.39 31.71 -5.50
N GLY A 107 -6.16 31.78 -6.01
CA GLY A 107 -4.99 32.31 -5.30
C GLY A 107 -4.31 31.32 -4.35
N SER A 108 -4.81 30.08 -4.25
CA SER A 108 -4.15 29.00 -3.50
C SER A 108 -3.01 28.35 -4.32
N TYR A 109 -2.18 27.54 -3.68
CA TYR A 109 -1.15 26.75 -4.37
C TYR A 109 -1.42 25.26 -4.21
N ASP A 110 -1.26 24.52 -5.31
CA ASP A 110 -1.41 23.06 -5.29
C ASP A 110 -0.48 22.35 -6.29
N TYR A 111 -0.34 21.04 -6.11
CA TYR A 111 0.33 20.15 -7.05
C TYR A 111 -0.65 19.69 -8.13
N VAL A 112 -0.41 20.13 -9.36
CA VAL A 112 -1.20 19.75 -10.53
C VAL A 112 -0.49 18.63 -11.29
N HIS A 113 -1.22 17.58 -11.64
CA HIS A 113 -0.72 16.52 -12.49
C HIS A 113 -0.50 17.04 -13.91
N VAL A 114 0.69 16.80 -14.48
CA VAL A 114 1.08 17.31 -15.80
C VAL A 114 1.56 16.22 -16.76
N GLY A 115 1.59 14.96 -16.33
CA GLY A 115 1.93 13.83 -17.19
C GLY A 115 2.38 12.60 -16.41
N ASP A 116 2.70 11.54 -17.15
CA ASP A 116 3.02 10.23 -16.61
C ASP A 116 4.27 9.64 -17.29
N TRP A 117 4.96 8.75 -16.58
CA TRP A 117 5.99 7.87 -17.13
C TRP A 117 5.70 6.43 -16.69
N ASN A 118 5.59 5.51 -17.66
CA ASN A 118 5.33 4.08 -17.45
C ASN A 118 6.33 3.24 -18.25
#